data_AF-A0A520T8W2-F1
#
_entry.id   AF-A0A520T8W2-F1
#
_cell.length_a   1.000
_cell.length_b   1.000
_cell.length_c   1.000
_cell.angle_alpha   90.00
_cell.angle_beta   90.00
_cell.angle_gamma   90.00
#
_symmetry.space_group_name_H-M   'P 1'
#
loop_
_entity.id
_entity.type
_entity.pdbx_description
1 polymer ?
#
loop_
_entity_poly.entity_id
_entity_poly.type
_entity_poly.pdbx_seq_one_letter_code
_entity_poly.pdbx_strand_id
1 'polypeptide(L)' 'MFDIPEKYKNLKKVYVDTTHVATQIDSPKVYYKIKPNEGYVVCGYCNICFILKEDADLDTDRVFFYNERQSKLEHQSN' A
#
# COMPACT_ATOMS: atom_id res chain seq x y z
N MET A 1 14.73 4.87 -4.48
CA MET A 1 13.54 5.47 -5.14
C MET A 1 13.02 4.52 -6.22
N PHE A 2 11.84 3.92 -6.06
CA PHE A 2 11.29 2.93 -6.99
C PHE A 2 10.69 3.60 -8.24
N ASP A 3 10.98 3.06 -9.42
CA ASP A 3 10.48 3.59 -10.69
C ASP A 3 9.01 3.15 -10.89
N ILE A 4 8.09 3.98 -10.39
CA ILE A 4 6.65 3.73 -10.51
C ILE A 4 6.21 4.15 -11.91
N PRO A 5 5.67 3.25 -12.74
CA PRO A 5 5.31 3.55 -14.11
C PRO A 5 4.19 4.60 -14.15
N GLU A 6 4.19 5.46 -15.18
CA GLU A 6 3.31 6.64 -15.25
C GLU A 6 1.82 6.31 -15.14
N LYS A 7 1.40 5.12 -15.61
CA LYS A 7 0.04 4.59 -15.44
C LYS A 7 -0.44 4.57 -13.99
N TYR A 8 0.48 4.54 -13.02
CA TYR A 8 0.19 4.49 -11.59
C TYR A 8 0.51 5.80 -10.86
N LYS A 9 0.98 6.86 -11.56
CA LYS A 9 1.23 8.17 -10.93
C LYS A 9 -0.05 8.83 -10.40
N ASN A 10 -1.18 8.61 -11.08
CA ASN A 10 -2.49 9.16 -10.70
C ASN A 10 -3.21 8.34 -9.62
N LEU A 11 -2.65 7.20 -9.21
CA LEU A 11 -3.21 6.36 -8.15
C LEU A 11 -2.82 6.92 -6.78
N LYS A 12 -3.63 6.62 -5.76
CA LYS A 12 -3.34 7.01 -4.38
C LYS A 12 -2.10 6.27 -3.89
N LYS A 13 -1.06 7.00 -3.49
CA LYS A 13 0.20 6.41 -3.01
C LYS A 13 0.17 6.27 -1.50
N VAL A 14 0.43 5.07 -1.00
CA VAL A 14 0.50 4.77 0.44
C VAL A 14 1.86 4.16 0.73
N TYR A 15 2.61 4.78 1.64
CA TYR A 15 3.93 4.30 2.02
C TYR A 15 3.81 3.33 3.19
N VAL A 16 4.31 2.11 3.02
CA VAL A 16 4.24 1.05 4.02
C VAL A 16 5.64 0.61 4.45
N ASP A 17 5.77 0.27 5.73
CA ASP A 17 7.00 -0.22 6.36
C ASP A 17 7.12 -1.74 6.34
N THR A 18 6.23 -2.46 5.67
CA THR A 18 6.27 -3.92 5.58
C THR A 18 5.87 -4.42 4.20
N THR A 19 6.32 -5.64 3.87
CA THR A 19 6.01 -6.31 2.59
C THR A 19 4.60 -6.85 2.53
N HIS A 20 3.94 -7.11 3.65
CA HIS A 20 2.59 -7.67 3.65
C HIS A 20 1.57 -6.56 3.83
N VAL A 21 0.69 -6.40 2.85
CA VAL A 21 -0.38 -5.38 2.87
C VAL A 21 -1.72 -6.09 2.79
N ALA A 22 -2.61 -5.78 3.72
CA ALA A 22 -3.98 -6.27 3.71
C ALA A 22 -4.91 -5.08 3.57
N THR A 23 -5.71 -5.06 2.50
CA THR A 23 -6.70 -4.01 2.26
C THR A 23 -8.12 -4.53 2.49
N GLN A 24 -8.93 -3.72 3.15
CA GLN A 24 -10.36 -3.94 3.31
C GLN A 24 -11.10 -2.64 3.00
N ILE A 25 -11.67 -2.58 1.80
CA ILE A 25 -12.53 -1.46 1.38
C ILE A 25 -13.98 -1.84 1.60
N ASP A 26 -14.52 -2.73 0.75
CA ASP A 26 -15.96 -3.03 0.73
C ASP A 26 -16.27 -4.53 0.89
N SER A 27 -15.23 -5.37 0.94
CA SER A 27 -15.21 -6.85 0.87
C SER A 27 -15.00 -7.39 -0.56
N PRO A 28 -14.18 -8.45 -0.75
CA PRO A 28 -13.45 -9.21 0.27
C PRO A 28 -12.15 -8.54 0.74
N LYS A 29 -11.60 -9.05 1.85
CA LYS A 29 -10.28 -8.67 2.37
C LYS A 29 -9.22 -9.20 1.41
N VAL A 30 -8.43 -8.31 0.82
CA VAL A 30 -7.40 -8.69 -0.17
C VAL A 30 -6.02 -8.54 0.46
N TYR A 31 -5.22 -9.58 0.34
CA TYR A 31 -3.84 -9.61 0.80
C TYR A 31 -2.91 -9.46 -0.39
N TYR A 32 -2.04 -8.48 -0.31
CA TYR A 32 -0.99 -8.16 -1.27
C TYR A 32 0.36 -8.38 -0.62
N LYS A 33 1.29 -8.95 -1.38
CA LYS A 33 2.70 -9.07 -0.97
C LYS A 33 3.53 -8.20 -1.90
N ILE A 34 4.15 -7.16 -1.33
CA ILE A 34 5.13 -6.34 -2.03
C ILE A 34 6.39 -7.17 -2.22
N LYS A 35 6.85 -7.28 -3.47
CA LYS A 35 8.15 -7.89 -3.73
C LYS A 35 9.24 -6.87 -3.39
N PRO A 36 10.24 -7.21 -2.57
CA PRO A 36 11.34 -6.30 -2.27
C PRO A 36 12.13 -5.88 -3.52
N ASN A 37 12.13 -6.71 -4.58
CA ASN A 37 12.75 -6.38 -5.87
C ASN A 37 12.04 -5.23 -6.62
N GLU A 38 10.71 -5.13 -6.50
CA GLU A 38 9.93 -4.08 -7.16
C GLU A 38 9.70 -2.88 -6.22
N GLY A 39 9.54 -3.15 -4.92
CA GLY A 39 9.34 -2.16 -3.86
C GLY A 39 7.99 -1.46 -3.89
N TYR A 40 7.05 -1.91 -4.71
CA TYR A 40 5.68 -1.43 -4.68
C TYR A 40 4.69 -2.54 -5.09
N VAL A 41 3.42 -2.37 -4.72
CA VAL A 41 2.31 -3.20 -5.20
C VAL A 41 1.10 -2.34 -5.47
N VAL A 42 0.41 -2.62 -6.58
CA VAL A 42 -0.80 -1.88 -6.97
C VAL A 42 -2.03 -2.73 -6.70
N CYS A 43 -2.96 -2.17 -5.93
CA CYS A 43 -4.27 -2.76 -5.75
C CYS A 43 -5.18 -2.35 -6.90
N GLY A 44 -5.49 -3.30 -7.79
CA GLY A 44 -6.36 -3.08 -8.95
C GLY A 44 -7.83 -2.80 -8.61
N TYR A 45 -8.29 -3.21 -7.42
CA TYR A 45 -9.67 -2.96 -6.98
C TYR A 45 -9.84 -1.57 -6.35
N CYS A 46 -8.78 -1.08 -5.71
CA CYS A 46 -8.83 0.11 -4.87
C CYS A 46 -8.21 1.33 -5.55
N ASN A 47 -7.52 1.16 -6.68
CA ASN A 47 -6.73 2.22 -7.31
C ASN A 47 -5.67 2.83 -6.35
N ILE A 48 -5.08 1.98 -5.51
CA ILE A 48 -4.07 2.37 -4.51
C ILE A 48 -2.75 1.70 -4.85
N CYS A 49 -1.67 2.47 -4.82
CA CYS A 49 -0.30 2.02 -4.98
C CYS A 49 0.38 2.02 -3.61
N PHE A 50 0.70 0.85 -3.08
CA PHE A 50 1.47 0.72 -1.85
C PHE A 50 2.96 0.67 -2.19
N ILE A 51 3.73 1.54 -1.58
CA ILE A 51 5.16 1.71 -1.84
C ILE A 51 5.90 1.34 -0.57
N LEU A 52 6.86 0.44 -0.68
CA LEU A 52 7.73 0.05 0.41
C LEU A 52 8.65 1.23 0.75
N LYS A 53 8.77 1.57 2.02
CA LYS A 53 9.76 2.53 2.50
C LYS A 53 11.17 1.91 2.38
N GLU A 54 12.19 2.75 2.25
CA GLU A 54 13.59 2.28 2.22
C GLU A 54 14.01 1.65 3.56
N ASP A 55 13.40 2.12 4.66
CA ASP A 55 13.58 1.60 6.03
C ASP A 55 12.55 0.50 6.39
N ALA A 56 11.89 -0.10 5.38
CA ALA A 56 10.86 -1.09 5.64
C ALA A 56 11.44 -2.41 6.17
N ASP A 57 10.75 -2.98 7.13
CA ASP A 57 11.08 -4.23 7.77
C ASP A 57 10.66 -5.40 6.86
N LEU A 58 11.65 -5.94 6.14
CA LEU A 58 11.47 -7.08 5.23
C LEU A 58 11.47 -8.43 5.96
N ASP A 59 12.04 -8.46 7.17
CA ASP A 59 12.30 -9.68 7.95
C ASP A 59 11.10 -10.03 8.85
N THR A 60 10.40 -9.02 9.36
CA THR A 60 9.25 -9.22 10.24
C THR A 60 7.96 -9.56 9.46
N ASP A 61 7.20 -10.55 9.94
CA ASP A 61 5.87 -10.95 9.44
C ASP A 61 4.74 -9.94 9.80
N ARG A 62 5.07 -8.65 9.87
CA ARG A 62 4.09 -7.58 10.10
C ARG A 62 3.18 -7.48 8.88
N VAL A 63 1.91 -7.15 9.12
CA VAL A 63 0.92 -6.94 8.06
C VAL A 63 0.36 -5.54 8.19
N PHE A 64 0.56 -4.71 7.18
CA PHE A 64 -0.03 -3.38 7.08
C PHE A 64 -1.50 -3.50 6.73
N PHE A 65 -2.39 -3.13 7.65
CA PHE A 65 -3.83 -3.17 7.40
C PHE A 65 -4.35 -1.82 6.93
N TYR A 66 -4.69 -1.73 5.64
CA TYR A 66 -5.31 -0.56 5.05
C TYR A 66 -6.84 -0.66 5.08
N ASN A 67 -7.48 0.30 5.73
CA ASN A 67 -8.94 0.41 5.80
C ASN A 67 -9.38 1.80 5.33
N GLU A 68 -10.26 1.86 4.32
CA GLU A 68 -10.71 3.15 3.78
C GLU A 68 -11.51 3.98 4.78
N ARG A 69 -12.22 3.36 5.74
CA ARG A 69 -12.88 4.13 6.83
C ARG A 69 -11.89 4.90 7.69
N GLN A 70 -10.70 4.33 7.91
CA GLN A 70 -9.63 4.98 8.66
C GLN A 70 -8.92 6.04 7.79
N SER A 71 -8.72 5.76 6.49
CA SER A 71 -8.04 6.71 5.60
C SER A 71 -8.80 8.01 5.35
N LYS A 72 -10.14 8.03 5.49
CA LYS A 72 -10.92 9.28 5.41
C LYS A 72 -10.67 10.24 6.57
N LEU A 73 -10.20 9.76 7.72
CA LEU A 73 -9.90 10.62 8.88
C LEU A 73 -8.59 11.39 8.69
N GLU A 74 -7.58 10.79 8.06
CA GLU A 74 -6.30 11.48 7.83
C GLU A 74 -6.37 12.52 6.69
N HIS A 75 -7.32 12.41 5.76
CA HIS A 75 -7.47 13.38 4.67
C HIS A 75 -8.33 14.60 5.04
N GLN A 76 -8.94 14.64 6.23
CA GLN A 76 -9.72 15.78 6.74
C GLN A 76 -8.96 16.64 7.75
N SER A 77 -7.69 16.33 8.04
CA SER A 77 -6.83 17.13 8.91
C SER A 77 -5.83 17.93 8.07
N ASN A 78 -6.32 18.85 7.24
CA ASN A 78 -5.52 19.93 6.66
C ASN A 78 -6.42 21.11 6.25
#